data_AF-A0A971VWY1-F1
#
_entry.id   AF-A0A971VWY1-F1
#
_cell.length_a   1.000
_cell.length_b   1.000
_cell.length_c   1.000
_cell.angle_alpha   90.00
_cell.angle_beta   90.00
_cell.angle_gamma   90.00
#
_symmetry.space_group_name_H-M   'P 1'
#
loop_
_entity.id
_entity.type
_entity.pdbx_description
1 polymer ?
#
loop_
_entity_poly.entity_id
_entity_poly.type
_entity_poly.pdbx_seq_one_letter_code
_entity_poly.pdbx_strand_id
1 'polypeptide(L)'
;MLSLVRSGPESLLLHATDKVAEIKKYLNAWGSLVPLDPEKALAIYGNNRRLIFFVSSSDLLTEEEIEETFVSENSIELLLCDLINKRLIAGVEEVRILPGYIMMRLMGNIENGIRSIHTDLGGEIIDRDPLFRNDIPGTSSVLQFTQKALNKPVSVNDIFEKALLIHDKSKGAIIQYLSIRGTEYLGDALGTPDWNDVEIKIYDANGLFDIHRQRLWMATQGLQIGVVL
;
A
#
# COMPACT_ATOMS: atom_id res chain seq x y z
N MET A 1 -18.61 6.31 1.62
CA MET A 1 -18.07 6.10 0.26
C MET A 1 -17.21 4.84 0.30
N LEU A 2 -17.49 3.88 -0.56
CA LEU A 2 -16.78 2.60 -0.64
C LEU A 2 -15.31 2.86 -1.02
N SER A 3 -14.36 2.54 -0.13
CA SER A 3 -12.93 2.62 -0.48
C SER A 3 -12.55 1.32 -1.20
N LEU A 4 -12.45 1.42 -2.53
CA LEU A 4 -12.03 0.34 -3.40
C LEU A 4 -10.54 0.31 -3.67
N VAL A 5 -9.84 1.43 -3.46
CA VAL A 5 -8.41 1.56 -3.76
C VAL A 5 -7.71 2.18 -2.56
N ARG A 6 -6.54 1.63 -2.21
CA ARG A 6 -5.64 2.14 -1.18
C ARG A 6 -4.22 2.15 -1.72
N SER A 7 -3.56 3.30 -1.66
CA SER A 7 -2.13 3.40 -1.94
C SER A 7 -1.33 2.84 -0.76
N GLY A 8 -0.33 2.02 -1.08
CA GLY A 8 0.73 1.62 -0.17
C GLY A 8 1.73 2.75 0.08
N PRO A 9 2.68 2.52 1.01
CA PRO A 9 3.68 3.50 1.39
C PRO A 9 4.68 3.73 0.25
N GLU A 10 5.40 4.85 0.29
CA GLU A 10 6.64 4.98 -0.46
C GLU A 10 7.74 4.24 0.30
N SER A 11 8.62 3.55 -0.42
CA SER A 11 9.59 2.67 0.22
C SER A 11 10.92 2.67 -0.53
N LEU A 12 12.00 2.58 0.25
CA LEU A 12 13.36 2.58 -0.27
C LEU A 12 14.20 1.55 0.48
N LEU A 13 14.97 0.77 -0.28
CA LEU A 13 16.04 -0.08 0.24
C LEU A 13 17.30 0.76 0.38
N LEU A 14 17.95 0.63 1.54
CA LEU A 14 19.24 1.25 1.83
C LEU A 14 20.18 0.17 2.37
N HIS A 15 21.16 -0.24 1.56
CA HIS A 15 22.17 -1.21 1.95
C HIS A 15 23.48 -0.49 2.29
N ALA A 16 23.93 -0.62 3.54
CA ALA A 16 25.16 -0.01 4.04
C ALA A 16 26.18 -1.03 4.54
N THR A 17 27.42 -0.89 4.07
CA THR A 17 28.55 -1.76 4.44
C THR A 17 29.58 -1.05 5.32
N ASP A 18 29.53 0.28 5.40
CA ASP A 18 30.37 1.10 6.28
C ASP A 18 29.55 2.25 6.90
N LYS A 19 30.06 2.85 7.97
CA LYS A 19 29.41 3.94 8.72
C LYS A 19 28.01 3.59 9.21
N VAL A 20 27.72 2.31 9.41
CA VAL A 20 26.41 1.77 9.81
C VAL A 20 25.87 2.49 11.05
N ALA A 21 26.70 2.64 12.10
CA ALA A 21 26.29 3.32 13.32
C ALA A 21 25.91 4.79 13.11
N GLU A 22 26.62 5.50 12.22
CA GLU A 22 26.32 6.90 11.89
C GLU A 22 25.04 6.99 11.06
N ILE A 23 24.86 6.13 10.06
CA ILE A 23 23.64 6.08 9.23
C ILE A 23 22.42 5.76 10.11
N LYS A 24 22.53 4.78 11.02
CA LYS A 24 21.47 4.44 11.98
C LYS A 24 21.09 5.64 12.85
N LYS A 25 22.03 6.52 13.21
CA LYS A 25 21.70 7.74 13.97
C LYS A 25 20.76 8.66 13.19
N TYR A 26 20.97 8.82 11.88
CA TYR A 26 20.07 9.63 11.03
C TYR A 26 18.74 8.93 10.77
N LEU A 27 18.73 7.60 10.59
CA LEU A 27 17.50 6.82 10.47
C LEU A 27 16.61 6.94 11.72
N ASN A 28 17.21 6.84 12.92
CA ASN A 28 16.50 7.02 14.19
C ASN A 28 16.03 8.46 14.43
N ALA A 29 16.70 9.46 13.83
CA ALA A 29 16.25 10.85 13.87
C ALA A 29 15.11 11.10 12.86
N TRP A 30 15.15 10.41 11.72
CA TRP A 30 14.15 10.54 10.65
C TRP A 30 12.84 9.82 10.96
N GLY A 31 12.91 8.63 11.57
CA GLY A 31 11.77 7.76 11.81
C GLY A 31 11.97 6.80 12.99
N SER A 32 11.04 5.86 13.13
CA SER A 32 11.05 4.86 14.20
C SER A 32 11.39 3.49 13.64
N LEU A 33 12.27 2.76 14.33
CA LEU A 33 12.48 1.33 14.08
C LEU A 33 11.23 0.55 14.46
N VAL A 34 10.79 -0.36 13.58
CA VAL A 34 9.62 -1.22 13.84
C VAL A 34 10.00 -2.70 13.75
N PRO A 35 9.43 -3.55 14.62
CA PRO A 35 9.68 -4.99 14.63
C PRO A 35 8.81 -5.69 13.57
N LEU A 36 8.87 -5.22 12.33
CA LEU A 36 8.11 -5.75 11.20
C LEU A 36 9.09 -6.10 10.08
N ASP A 37 8.91 -7.29 9.50
CA ASP A 37 9.54 -7.64 8.23
C ASP A 37 8.99 -6.75 7.08
N PRO A 38 9.70 -6.67 5.94
CA PRO A 38 9.29 -5.82 4.83
C PRO A 38 7.88 -6.07 4.31
N GLU A 39 7.48 -7.34 4.19
CA GLU A 39 6.18 -7.71 3.65
C GLU A 39 5.03 -7.25 4.56
N LYS A 40 5.15 -7.48 5.87
CA LYS A 40 4.16 -7.00 6.85
C LYS A 40 4.12 -5.48 6.88
N ALA A 41 5.26 -4.81 6.80
CA ALA A 41 5.31 -3.35 6.77
C ALA A 41 4.56 -2.79 5.54
N LEU A 42 4.79 -3.34 4.35
CA LEU A 42 4.09 -2.96 3.11
C LEU A 42 2.58 -3.22 3.17
N ALA A 43 2.16 -4.30 3.83
CA ALA A 43 0.74 -4.66 3.94
C ALA A 43 -0.06 -3.79 4.92
N ILE A 44 0.59 -3.30 5.99
CA ILE A 44 -0.04 -2.55 7.08
C ILE A 44 -0.02 -1.04 6.82
N TYR A 45 1.10 -0.52 6.35
CA TYR A 45 1.26 0.92 6.15
C TYR A 45 0.60 1.39 4.84
N GLY A 46 0.11 2.62 4.85
CA GLY A 46 -0.52 3.26 3.68
C GLY A 46 0.24 4.50 3.22
N ASN A 47 -0.37 5.29 2.35
CA ASN A 47 0.24 6.44 1.69
C ASN A 47 0.86 7.51 2.62
N ASN A 48 0.40 7.62 3.87
CA ASN A 48 0.88 8.63 4.83
C ASN A 48 2.16 8.19 5.56
N ARG A 49 2.76 7.08 5.15
CA ARG A 49 3.94 6.48 5.76
C ARG A 49 4.98 6.22 4.68
N ARG A 50 6.24 6.39 5.07
CA ARG A 50 7.43 6.12 4.29
C ARG A 50 8.21 5.03 4.99
N LEU A 51 8.72 4.08 4.22
CA LEU A 51 9.49 2.96 4.75
C LEU A 51 10.93 3.01 4.23
N ILE A 52 11.87 2.72 5.12
CA ILE A 52 13.24 2.38 4.75
C ILE A 52 13.48 0.96 5.21
N PHE A 53 13.82 0.08 4.27
CA PHE A 53 14.37 -1.23 4.60
C PHE A 53 15.88 -1.07 4.60
N PHE A 54 16.44 -1.07 5.81
CA PHE A 54 17.86 -0.87 6.04
C PHE A 54 18.53 -2.23 6.18
N VAL A 55 19.43 -2.53 5.26
CA VAL A 55 20.27 -3.72 5.32
C VAL A 55 21.67 -3.29 5.70
N SER A 56 22.27 -3.98 6.67
CA SER A 56 23.66 -3.75 7.05
C SER A 56 24.40 -5.05 7.30
N SER A 57 25.59 -5.21 6.73
CA SER A 57 26.49 -6.32 7.07
C SER A 57 27.15 -6.02 8.42
N SER A 58 26.89 -6.83 9.44
CA SER A 58 27.25 -6.46 10.82
C SER A 58 28.67 -6.78 11.26
N ASP A 59 29.47 -7.48 10.45
CA ASP A 59 30.89 -7.69 10.74
C ASP A 59 31.61 -8.22 9.49
N LEU A 60 32.86 -7.80 9.26
CA LEU A 60 33.69 -8.29 8.14
C LEU A 60 33.99 -9.81 8.23
N LEU A 61 33.63 -10.45 9.34
CA LEU A 61 33.99 -11.83 9.67
C LEU A 61 32.84 -12.82 9.54
N THR A 62 31.57 -12.37 9.55
CA THR A 62 30.41 -13.27 9.62
C THR A 62 29.46 -13.19 8.43
N GLU A 63 29.61 -12.23 7.51
CA GLU A 63 28.72 -12.03 6.34
C GLU A 63 27.20 -12.01 6.67
N GLU A 64 26.83 -11.87 7.95
CA GLU A 64 25.42 -11.83 8.34
C GLU A 64 24.87 -10.42 8.07
N GLU A 65 23.88 -10.36 7.17
CA GLU A 65 23.09 -9.18 6.90
C GLU A 65 22.00 -9.03 7.95
N ILE A 66 21.98 -7.87 8.61
CA ILE A 66 20.90 -7.46 9.50
C ILE A 66 19.93 -6.60 8.69
N GLU A 67 18.66 -7.01 8.65
CA GLU A 67 17.58 -6.25 8.05
C GLU A 67 16.71 -5.57 9.12
N GLU A 68 16.54 -4.26 8.99
CA GLU A 68 15.76 -3.41 9.89
C GLU A 68 14.76 -2.56 9.11
N THR A 69 13.53 -2.47 9.60
CA THR A 69 12.51 -1.61 8.98
C THR A 69 12.33 -0.32 9.78
N PHE A 70 12.52 0.81 9.11
CA PHE A 70 12.21 2.14 9.66
C PHE A 70 10.95 2.70 9.02
N VAL A 71 10.12 3.37 9.81
CA VAL A 71 8.91 4.05 9.34
C VAL A 71 8.92 5.52 9.74
N SER A 72 8.48 6.40 8.84
CA SER A 72 8.29 7.82 9.13
C SER A 72 7.10 8.43 8.40
N GLU A 73 6.64 9.57 8.90
CA GLU A 73 5.78 10.49 8.15
C GLU A 73 6.60 11.46 7.29
N ASN A 74 7.90 11.63 7.57
CA ASN A 74 8.79 12.51 6.85
C ASN A 74 9.17 11.93 5.48
N SER A 75 9.44 12.82 4.52
CA SER A 75 9.84 12.44 3.16
C SER A 75 11.19 11.69 3.16
N ILE A 76 11.34 10.72 2.25
CA ILE A 76 12.58 9.96 2.07
C ILE A 76 13.68 10.85 1.49
N GLU A 77 13.31 11.79 0.63
CA GLU A 77 14.20 12.76 0.00
C GLU A 77 14.92 13.63 1.03
N LEU A 78 14.25 13.98 2.15
CA LEU A 78 14.89 14.70 3.25
C LEU A 78 16.00 13.87 3.91
N LEU A 79 15.74 12.58 4.19
CA LEU A 79 16.74 11.66 4.71
C LEU A 79 17.93 11.53 3.74
N LEU A 80 17.66 11.32 2.45
CA LEU A 80 18.71 11.18 1.44
C LEU A 80 19.55 12.46 1.33
N CYS A 81 18.91 13.64 1.35
CA CYS A 81 19.62 14.92 1.38
C CYS A 81 20.56 15.02 2.59
N ASP A 82 20.10 14.63 3.78
CA ASP A 82 20.93 14.65 4.99
C ASP A 82 22.12 13.70 4.86
N LEU A 83 21.90 12.45 4.43
CA LEU A 83 22.97 11.47 4.23
C LEU A 83 24.01 11.92 3.19
N ILE A 84 23.55 12.51 2.07
CA ILE A 84 24.41 13.06 1.01
C ILE A 84 25.24 14.22 1.55
N ASN A 85 24.59 15.22 2.16
CA ASN A 85 25.25 16.43 2.65
C ASN A 85 26.23 16.14 3.78
N LYS A 86 26.00 15.09 4.57
CA LYS A 86 26.90 14.62 5.63
C LYS A 86 27.97 13.64 5.14
N ARG A 87 28.03 13.36 3.84
CA ARG A 87 29.02 12.46 3.21
C ARG A 87 28.98 11.03 3.78
N LEU A 88 27.79 10.59 4.19
CA LEU A 88 27.57 9.23 4.71
C LEU A 88 27.32 8.21 3.60
N ILE A 89 26.93 8.66 2.41
CA ILE A 89 26.72 7.79 1.24
C ILE A 89 27.97 7.01 0.84
N ALA A 90 29.17 7.45 1.23
CA ALA A 90 30.40 6.69 1.00
C ALA A 90 30.42 5.30 1.68
N GLY A 91 29.59 5.07 2.70
CA GLY A 91 29.41 3.77 3.34
C GLY A 91 28.15 3.02 2.89
N VAL A 92 27.47 3.52 1.87
CA VAL A 92 26.25 2.93 1.29
C VAL A 92 26.61 2.24 -0.02
N GLU A 93 26.31 0.95 -0.12
CA GLU A 93 26.55 0.16 -1.32
C GLU A 93 25.40 0.31 -2.33
N GLU A 94 24.16 0.24 -1.85
CA GLU A 94 22.98 0.32 -2.69
C GLU A 94 21.92 1.25 -2.07
N VAL A 95 21.33 2.08 -2.93
CA VAL A 95 20.10 2.82 -2.66
C VAL A 95 19.14 2.49 -3.77
N ARG A 96 17.98 1.92 -3.43
CA ARG A 96 16.99 1.52 -4.45
C ARG A 96 15.59 1.91 -4.04
N ILE A 97 14.91 2.66 -4.90
CA ILE A 97 13.48 2.92 -4.78
C ILE A 97 12.73 1.61 -5.09
N LEU A 98 11.77 1.26 -4.25
CA LEU A 98 10.91 0.10 -4.45
C LEU A 98 9.69 0.47 -5.29
N PRO A 99 9.06 -0.50 -6.00
CA PRO A 99 7.90 -0.22 -6.82
C PRO A 99 6.74 0.34 -5.99
N GLY A 100 5.85 1.05 -6.66
CA GLY A 100 4.64 1.59 -6.04
C GLY A 100 3.62 0.51 -5.73
N TYR A 101 3.34 0.24 -4.46
CA TYR A 101 2.31 -0.73 -4.07
C TYR A 101 0.92 -0.09 -4.03
N ILE A 102 -0.06 -0.76 -4.64
CA ILE A 102 -1.47 -0.35 -4.66
C ILE A 102 -2.30 -1.57 -4.28
N MET A 103 -3.27 -1.39 -3.40
CA MET A 103 -4.23 -2.41 -3.02
C MET A 103 -5.61 -2.03 -3.56
N MET A 104 -6.27 -2.95 -4.25
CA MET A 104 -7.64 -2.80 -4.71
C MET A 104 -8.55 -3.88 -4.12
N ARG A 105 -9.74 -3.47 -3.70
CA ARG A 105 -10.79 -4.36 -3.23
C ARG A 105 -11.67 -4.78 -4.41
N LEU A 106 -11.79 -6.08 -4.62
CA LEU A 106 -12.73 -6.70 -5.56
C LEU A 106 -13.57 -7.74 -4.82
N MET A 107 -14.76 -8.05 -5.34
CA MET A 107 -15.69 -9.03 -4.78
C MET A 107 -16.20 -9.95 -5.88
N GLY A 108 -16.59 -11.17 -5.52
CA GLY A 108 -17.02 -12.17 -6.50
C GLY A 108 -15.82 -12.81 -7.20
N ASN A 109 -15.88 -12.91 -8.52
CA ASN A 109 -14.83 -13.44 -9.36
C ASN A 109 -13.73 -12.39 -9.59
N ILE A 110 -12.73 -12.39 -8.71
CA ILE A 110 -11.59 -11.45 -8.76
C ILE A 110 -10.89 -11.51 -10.12
N GLU A 111 -10.73 -12.69 -10.72
CA GLU A 111 -10.04 -12.85 -12.00
C GLU A 111 -10.72 -12.10 -13.15
N ASN A 112 -12.04 -11.96 -13.13
CA ASN A 112 -12.75 -11.12 -14.09
C ASN A 112 -12.37 -9.65 -13.92
N GLY A 113 -12.40 -9.15 -12.68
CA GLY A 113 -11.98 -7.77 -12.39
C GLY A 113 -10.52 -7.52 -12.77
N ILE A 114 -9.61 -8.45 -12.48
CA ILE A 114 -8.19 -8.36 -12.90
C ILE A 114 -8.08 -8.27 -14.42
N ARG A 115 -8.82 -9.10 -15.17
CA ARG A 115 -8.81 -9.07 -16.64
C ARG A 115 -9.31 -7.75 -17.21
N SER A 116 -10.37 -7.17 -16.64
CA SER A 116 -10.86 -5.85 -17.05
C SER A 116 -9.82 -4.77 -16.79
N ILE A 117 -9.21 -4.76 -15.60
CA ILE A 117 -8.18 -3.78 -15.25
C ILE A 117 -6.95 -3.93 -16.15
N HIS A 118 -6.49 -5.16 -16.39
CA HIS A 118 -5.39 -5.47 -17.30
C HIS A 118 -5.69 -5.00 -18.73
N THR A 119 -6.92 -5.17 -19.21
CA THR A 119 -7.32 -4.71 -20.56
C THR A 119 -7.16 -3.18 -20.70
N ASP A 120 -7.46 -2.45 -19.64
CA ASP A 120 -7.42 -0.99 -19.64
C ASP A 120 -6.04 -0.38 -19.31
N LEU A 121 -5.33 -0.97 -18.35
CA LEU A 121 -4.05 -0.46 -17.85
C LEU A 121 -2.83 -1.15 -18.47
N GLY A 122 -3.01 -2.31 -19.11
CA GLY A 122 -1.93 -3.20 -19.51
C GLY A 122 -1.23 -3.83 -18.31
N GLY A 123 0.06 -4.12 -18.49
CA GLY A 123 0.90 -4.73 -17.47
C GLY A 123 0.95 -6.26 -17.55
N GLU A 124 1.66 -6.85 -16.60
CA GLU A 124 1.90 -8.29 -16.53
C GLU A 124 1.15 -8.88 -15.33
N ILE A 125 0.39 -9.95 -15.56
CA ILE A 125 -0.19 -10.72 -14.46
C ILE A 125 0.92 -11.60 -13.89
N ILE A 126 1.28 -11.34 -12.64
CA ILE A 126 2.34 -12.03 -11.93
C ILE A 126 1.79 -12.73 -10.69
N ASP A 127 2.51 -13.73 -10.20
CA ASP A 127 2.30 -14.23 -8.85
C ASP A 127 2.70 -13.17 -7.82
N ARG A 128 1.92 -13.09 -6.74
CA ARG A 128 2.09 -12.11 -5.66
C ARG A 128 3.26 -12.45 -4.73
N ASP A 129 3.77 -13.68 -4.76
CA ASP A 129 4.77 -14.16 -3.81
C ASP A 129 6.20 -14.04 -4.37
N PRO A 130 7.15 -13.40 -3.65
CA PRO A 130 6.97 -12.54 -2.46
C PRO A 130 6.38 -11.17 -2.78
N LEU A 131 5.80 -10.52 -1.77
CA LEU A 131 5.32 -9.12 -1.87
C LEU A 131 6.47 -8.17 -2.18
N PHE A 132 7.63 -8.45 -1.57
CA PHE A 132 8.87 -7.72 -1.77
C PHE A 132 9.74 -8.46 -2.79
N ARG A 133 9.89 -7.88 -3.99
CA ARG A 133 10.67 -8.44 -5.09
C ARG A 133 11.78 -7.51 -5.53
N ASN A 134 13.01 -8.00 -5.46
CA ASN A 134 14.22 -7.25 -5.80
C ASN A 134 14.38 -7.03 -7.31
N ASP A 135 13.74 -7.85 -8.14
CA ASP A 135 13.82 -7.82 -9.59
C ASP A 135 12.86 -6.80 -10.24
N ILE A 136 11.92 -6.23 -9.47
CA ILE A 136 10.95 -5.27 -9.98
C ILE A 136 11.52 -3.84 -9.93
N PRO A 137 11.61 -3.12 -11.06
CA PRO A 137 12.10 -1.74 -11.08
C PRO A 137 11.23 -0.81 -10.23
N GLY A 138 11.85 0.10 -9.47
CA GLY A 138 11.16 1.10 -8.64
C GLY A 138 10.23 2.07 -9.40
N THR A 139 10.39 2.18 -10.72
CA THR A 139 9.48 2.94 -11.59
C THR A 139 8.15 2.23 -11.83
N SER A 140 8.08 0.93 -11.54
CA SER A 140 6.88 0.11 -11.73
C SER A 140 5.92 0.26 -10.56
N SER A 141 4.68 -0.17 -10.76
CA SER A 141 3.68 -0.28 -9.70
C SER A 141 3.10 -1.68 -9.64
N VAL A 142 2.95 -2.22 -8.43
CA VAL A 142 2.33 -3.52 -8.16
C VAL A 142 0.92 -3.28 -7.65
N LEU A 143 -0.08 -3.65 -8.44
CA LEU A 143 -1.48 -3.62 -8.06
C LEU A 143 -1.91 -4.99 -7.54
N GLN A 144 -2.26 -5.03 -6.26
CA GLN A 144 -2.69 -6.22 -5.55
C GLN A 144 -4.19 -6.19 -5.29
N PHE A 145 -4.78 -7.37 -5.10
CA PHE A 145 -6.22 -7.51 -4.97
C PHE A 145 -6.59 -8.18 -3.64
N THR A 146 -7.70 -7.79 -3.04
CA THR A 146 -8.24 -8.43 -1.84
C THR A 146 -9.77 -8.36 -1.83
N GLN A 147 -10.42 -9.23 -1.09
CA GLN A 147 -11.85 -9.10 -0.78
C GLN A 147 -12.11 -8.32 0.52
N LYS A 148 -11.08 -8.14 1.35
CA LYS A 148 -11.20 -7.49 2.65
C LYS A 148 -11.37 -5.98 2.50
N ALA A 149 -12.00 -5.39 3.51
CA ALA A 149 -12.16 -3.96 3.60
C ALA A 149 -10.80 -3.26 3.75
N LEU A 150 -10.59 -2.17 3.00
CA LEU A 150 -9.30 -1.47 2.98
C LEU A 150 -9.11 -0.45 4.11
N ASN A 151 -10.14 -0.21 4.93
CA ASN A 151 -10.08 0.66 6.10
C ASN A 151 -9.34 0.04 7.30
N LYS A 152 -8.87 -1.21 7.16
CA LYS A 152 -8.05 -1.93 8.13
C LYS A 152 -6.81 -2.50 7.45
N PRO A 153 -5.74 -2.80 8.20
CA PRO A 153 -4.63 -3.59 7.68
C PRO A 153 -5.14 -4.89 7.05
N VAL A 154 -4.57 -5.25 5.89
CA VAL A 154 -4.93 -6.48 5.18
C VAL A 154 -3.82 -7.48 5.45
N SER A 155 -4.17 -8.66 5.96
CA SER A 155 -3.19 -9.72 6.18
C SER A 155 -2.64 -10.21 4.84
N VAL A 156 -1.38 -10.65 4.80
CA VAL A 156 -0.78 -11.27 3.60
C VAL A 156 -1.64 -12.45 3.11
N ASN A 157 -2.24 -13.22 4.02
CA ASN A 157 -3.11 -14.36 3.65
C ASN A 157 -4.46 -13.94 3.03
N ASP A 158 -4.85 -12.68 3.17
CA ASP A 158 -6.10 -12.13 2.64
C ASP A 158 -5.90 -11.41 1.29
N ILE A 159 -4.67 -11.32 0.80
CA ILE A 159 -4.35 -10.77 -0.53
C ILE A 159 -4.45 -11.92 -1.53
N PHE A 160 -5.06 -11.66 -2.69
CA PHE A 160 -5.20 -12.60 -3.77
C PHE A 160 -3.83 -13.06 -4.32
N GLU A 161 -3.75 -14.29 -4.80
CA GLU A 161 -2.51 -14.94 -5.24
C GLU A 161 -1.84 -14.28 -6.45
N LYS A 162 -2.63 -13.60 -7.31
CA LYS A 162 -2.13 -12.86 -8.47
C LYS A 162 -2.12 -11.37 -8.22
N ALA A 163 -1.17 -10.68 -8.84
CA ALA A 163 -1.06 -9.23 -8.89
C ALA A 163 -0.90 -8.75 -10.34
N LEU A 164 -1.08 -7.46 -10.57
CA LEU A 164 -0.84 -6.80 -11.85
C LEU A 164 0.37 -5.86 -11.72
N LEU A 165 1.43 -6.14 -12.47
CA LEU A 165 2.64 -5.34 -12.52
C LEU A 165 2.57 -4.36 -13.70
N ILE A 166 2.64 -3.07 -13.43
CA ILE A 166 2.47 -2.00 -14.43
C ILE A 166 3.77 -1.18 -14.49
N HIS A 167 4.40 -1.12 -15.67
CA HIS A 167 5.68 -0.42 -15.87
C HIS A 167 5.54 1.01 -16.38
N ASP A 168 4.55 1.27 -17.25
CA ASP A 168 4.50 2.51 -18.04
C ASP A 168 3.63 3.61 -17.43
N LYS A 169 3.25 3.48 -16.15
CA LYS A 169 2.39 4.43 -15.45
C LYS A 169 2.85 4.64 -14.01
N SER A 170 2.80 5.89 -13.56
CA SER A 170 3.09 6.21 -12.16
C SER A 170 2.00 5.68 -11.23
N LYS A 171 2.38 5.36 -9.98
CA LYS A 171 1.45 4.96 -8.90
C LYS A 171 0.24 5.89 -8.80
N GLY A 172 0.49 7.20 -8.84
CA GLY A 172 -0.55 8.23 -8.77
C GLY A 172 -1.54 8.18 -9.94
N ALA A 173 -1.05 8.01 -11.17
CA ALA A 173 -1.91 7.90 -12.35
C ALA A 173 -2.79 6.64 -12.30
N ILE A 174 -2.24 5.52 -11.85
CA ILE A 174 -2.99 4.27 -11.67
C ILE A 174 -4.09 4.45 -10.61
N ILE A 175 -3.77 5.02 -9.44
CA ILE A 175 -4.76 5.27 -8.39
C ILE A 175 -5.89 6.18 -8.87
N GLN A 176 -5.55 7.25 -9.59
CA GLN A 176 -6.55 8.16 -10.14
C GLN A 176 -7.49 7.42 -11.09
N TYR A 177 -6.94 6.61 -11.99
CA TYR A 177 -7.71 5.82 -12.94
C TYR A 177 -8.63 4.80 -12.26
N LEU A 178 -8.10 4.03 -11.30
CA LEU A 178 -8.87 3.06 -10.52
C LEU A 178 -9.93 3.74 -9.64
N SER A 179 -9.70 4.96 -9.18
CA SER A 179 -10.69 5.71 -8.39
C SER A 179 -11.91 6.14 -9.22
N ILE A 180 -11.72 6.38 -10.52
CA ILE A 180 -12.79 6.74 -11.45
C ILE A 180 -13.59 5.51 -11.87
N ARG A 181 -12.91 4.42 -12.25
CA ARG A 181 -13.55 3.21 -12.81
C ARG A 181 -13.73 2.06 -11.81
N GLY A 182 -13.36 2.25 -10.55
CA GLY A 182 -13.32 1.18 -9.55
C GLY A 182 -14.64 0.45 -9.37
N THR A 183 -15.76 1.15 -9.47
CA THR A 183 -17.10 0.54 -9.39
C THR A 183 -17.43 -0.33 -10.61
N GLU A 184 -16.92 0.00 -11.80
CA GLU A 184 -17.06 -0.82 -13.00
C GLU A 184 -16.31 -2.14 -12.84
N TYR A 185 -15.05 -2.08 -12.40
CA TYR A 185 -14.25 -3.29 -12.13
C TYR A 185 -14.84 -4.18 -11.03
N LEU A 186 -15.42 -3.56 -9.99
CA LEU A 186 -16.16 -4.29 -8.99
C LEU A 186 -17.39 -4.98 -9.59
N GLY A 187 -18.11 -4.29 -10.49
CA GLY A 187 -19.22 -4.86 -11.25
C GLY A 187 -18.80 -6.06 -12.10
N ASP A 188 -17.73 -5.93 -12.88
CA ASP A 188 -17.18 -7.01 -13.70
C ASP A 188 -16.78 -8.23 -12.87
N ALA A 189 -16.20 -8.00 -11.69
CA ALA A 189 -15.85 -9.05 -10.74
C ALA A 189 -17.10 -9.72 -10.14
N LEU A 190 -18.14 -8.95 -9.82
CA LEU A 190 -19.41 -9.47 -9.31
C LEU A 190 -20.25 -10.19 -10.38
N GLY A 191 -20.02 -9.92 -11.67
CA GLY A 191 -20.80 -10.48 -12.78
C GLY A 191 -22.11 -9.73 -12.98
N THR A 192 -23.23 -10.43 -13.13
CA THR A 192 -24.58 -9.83 -13.00
C THR A 192 -24.85 -9.55 -11.53
N PRO A 193 -24.70 -8.30 -11.06
CA PRO A 193 -24.79 -8.03 -9.65
C PRO A 193 -26.27 -7.91 -9.30
N ASP A 194 -26.79 -8.82 -8.48
CA ASP A 194 -27.96 -8.52 -7.67
C ASP A 194 -27.51 -7.48 -6.63
N TRP A 195 -27.52 -6.20 -7.04
CA TRP A 195 -27.33 -5.10 -6.10
C TRP A 195 -28.43 -5.21 -5.04
N ASN A 196 -28.02 -5.59 -3.84
CA ASN A 196 -28.93 -5.69 -2.72
C ASN A 196 -29.11 -4.30 -2.15
N ASP A 197 -30.19 -3.64 -2.57
CA ASP A 197 -30.56 -2.33 -2.06
C ASP A 197 -31.28 -2.45 -0.72
N VAL A 198 -30.86 -1.62 0.24
CA VAL A 198 -31.48 -1.52 1.55
C VAL A 198 -31.91 -0.07 1.77
N GLU A 199 -33.22 0.17 1.82
CA GLU A 199 -33.78 1.46 2.17
C GLU A 199 -33.90 1.58 3.70
N ILE A 200 -33.27 2.60 4.29
CA ILE A 200 -33.35 2.87 5.73
C ILE A 200 -34.09 4.18 5.95
N LYS A 201 -35.31 4.11 6.50
CA LYS A 201 -36.13 5.29 6.85
C LYS A 201 -35.93 5.66 8.31
N ILE A 202 -35.48 6.88 8.57
CA ILE A 202 -35.35 7.43 9.92
C ILE A 202 -36.59 8.29 10.20
N TYR A 203 -37.46 7.79 11.08
CA TYR A 203 -38.57 8.57 11.64
C TYR A 203 -38.19 9.01 13.04
N ASP A 204 -38.29 10.31 13.30
CA ASP A 204 -37.88 10.87 14.58
C ASP A 204 -38.91 11.89 15.08
N ALA A 205 -39.55 11.54 16.18
CA ALA A 205 -40.53 12.39 16.86
C ALA A 205 -39.88 13.38 17.84
N ASN A 206 -38.60 13.20 18.19
CA ASN A 206 -37.92 13.94 19.25
C ASN A 206 -36.95 15.02 18.74
N GLY A 207 -36.86 15.23 17.42
CA GLY A 207 -36.00 16.26 16.82
C GLY A 207 -34.49 15.96 16.85
N LEU A 208 -34.10 14.69 17.05
CA LEU A 208 -32.75 14.15 17.02
C LEU A 208 -32.33 13.51 15.68
N PHE A 209 -33.07 13.77 14.59
CA PHE A 209 -32.83 13.20 13.26
C PHE A 209 -31.36 13.26 12.83
N ASP A 210 -30.70 14.40 13.04
CA ASP A 210 -29.29 14.57 12.66
C ASP A 210 -28.34 13.61 13.37
N ILE A 211 -28.60 13.33 14.66
CA ILE A 211 -27.80 12.37 15.44
C ILE A 211 -28.00 10.96 14.88
N HIS A 212 -29.24 10.59 14.56
CA HIS A 212 -29.55 9.28 13.98
C HIS A 212 -28.91 9.12 12.59
N ARG A 213 -29.01 10.15 11.75
CA ARG A 213 -28.34 10.21 10.45
C ARG A 213 -26.83 10.07 10.60
N GLN A 214 -26.21 10.78 11.54
CA GLN A 214 -24.77 10.71 11.76
C GLN A 214 -24.31 9.33 12.25
N ARG A 215 -25.07 8.69 13.14
CA ARG A 215 -24.78 7.31 13.60
C ARG A 215 -24.86 6.30 12.46
N LEU A 216 -25.90 6.39 11.62
CA LEU A 216 -26.04 5.54 10.45
C LEU A 216 -24.90 5.77 9.47
N TRP A 217 -24.53 7.03 9.24
CA TRP A 217 -23.39 7.39 8.41
C TRP A 217 -22.07 6.79 8.94
N MET A 218 -21.81 6.88 10.24
CA MET A 218 -20.63 6.26 10.85
C MET A 218 -20.62 4.73 10.67
N ALA A 219 -21.76 4.07 10.89
CA ALA A 219 -21.88 2.62 10.73
C ALA A 219 -21.65 2.19 9.27
N THR A 220 -22.31 2.85 8.32
CA THR A 220 -22.16 2.57 6.89
C THR A 220 -20.75 2.85 6.38
N GLN A 221 -20.08 3.91 6.85
CA GLN A 221 -18.67 4.17 6.57
C GLN A 221 -17.76 3.08 7.15
N GLY A 222 -17.99 2.66 8.39
CA GLY A 222 -17.21 1.60 9.04
C GLY A 222 -17.32 0.24 8.34
N LEU A 223 -18.51 -0.05 7.81
CA LEU A 223 -18.79 -1.24 7.01
C LEU A 223 -18.35 -1.11 5.54
N GLN A 224 -17.93 0.08 5.12
CA GLN A 224 -17.65 0.42 3.72
C GLN A 224 -18.82 0.07 2.79
N ILE A 225 -20.04 0.48 3.14
CA ILE A 225 -21.22 0.33 2.28
C ILE A 225 -21.35 1.58 1.39
N GLY A 226 -21.72 1.39 0.12
CA GLY A 226 -22.09 2.50 -0.76
C GLY A 226 -23.39 3.13 -0.30
N VAL A 227 -23.44 4.47 -0.19
CA VAL A 227 -24.66 5.19 0.22
C VAL A 227 -25.08 6.09 -0.92
N VAL A 228 -26.32 5.92 -1.36
CA VAL A 228 -27.05 6.89 -2.19
C VAL A 228 -27.98 7.63 -1.24
N LEU A 229 -27.82 8.94 -1.11
CA LEU A 229 -28.63 9.82 -0.25
C LEU A 229 -29.74 10.48 -1.06
#